data_AF-A0A7C2ASH1-F1
#
_entry.id   AF-A0A7C2ASH1-F1
#
_cell.length_a   1.000
_cell.length_b   1.000
_cell.length_c   1.000
_cell.angle_alpha   90.00
_cell.angle_beta   90.00
_cell.angle_gamma   90.00
#
_symmetry.space_group_name_H-M   'P 1'
#
loop_
_entity.id
_entity.type
_entity.pdbx_description
1 polymer ?
#
loop_
_entity_poly.entity_id
_entity_poly.type
_entity_poly.pdbx_seq_one_letter_code
_entity_poly.pdbx_strand_id
1 'polypeptide(L)'
;MIRLVEELLRLRESGVKSVVDDRLKEFKRIGRGSDEEVFKELCFCILTANFNAERSIRIQKVIGDGFLTFSKEMLAEKLRELGHRYPTARAEYIFDARKY
;
A
#
# COMPACT_ATOMS: atom_id res chain seq x y z
N MET A 1 22.86 20.23 -8.45
CA MET A 1 23.16 18.98 -7.71
C MET A 1 23.44 19.26 -6.24
N ILE A 2 24.34 20.20 -5.92
CA ILE A 2 24.71 20.59 -4.53
C ILE A 2 23.48 21.00 -3.69
N ARG A 3 22.60 21.85 -4.24
CA ARG A 3 21.38 22.32 -3.55
C ARG A 3 20.44 21.21 -3.06
N LEU A 4 20.27 20.13 -3.83
CA LEU A 4 19.39 19.01 -3.42
C LEU A 4 19.98 18.26 -2.23
N VAL A 5 21.30 18.01 -2.26
CA VAL A 5 22.00 17.32 -1.18
C VAL A 5 21.92 18.15 0.11
N GLU A 6 22.13 19.46 0.03
CA GLU A 6 21.98 20.38 1.17
C GLU A 6 20.55 20.39 1.75
N GLU A 7 19.53 20.34 0.91
CA GLU A 7 18.14 20.21 1.36
C GLU A 7 17.87 18.85 2.04
N LEU A 8 18.38 17.74 1.50
CA LEU A 8 18.24 16.42 2.12
C LEU A 8 18.95 16.33 3.47
N LEU A 9 20.15 16.93 3.59
CA LEU A 9 20.89 16.98 4.87
C LEU A 9 20.12 17.77 5.92
N ARG A 10 19.54 18.92 5.54
CA ARG A 10 18.65 19.70 6.43
C ARG A 10 17.43 18.90 6.87
N LEU A 11 16.77 18.17 5.96
CA LEU A 11 15.64 17.32 6.30
C LEU A 11 16.04 16.19 7.27
N ARG A 12 17.22 15.60 7.08
CA ARG A 12 17.77 14.55 7.96
C ARG A 12 18.03 15.04 9.39
N GLU A 13 18.35 16.32 9.56
CA GLU A 13 18.57 16.94 10.88
C GLU A 13 17.29 17.57 11.47
N SER A 14 16.19 17.54 10.73
CA SER A 14 14.89 18.02 11.17
C SER A 14 14.00 16.91 11.75
N GLY A 15 12.80 17.29 12.23
CA GLY A 15 11.78 16.34 12.69
C GLY A 15 11.32 15.32 11.62
N VAL A 16 11.57 15.58 10.33
CA VAL A 16 11.25 14.63 9.24
C VAL A 16 11.98 13.30 9.42
N LYS A 17 13.19 13.31 9.99
CA LYS A 17 13.92 12.07 10.29
C LYS A 17 13.12 11.12 11.19
N SER A 18 12.47 11.62 12.23
CA SER A 18 11.66 10.78 13.12
C SER A 18 10.49 10.15 12.36
N VAL A 19 9.80 10.93 11.53
CA VAL A 19 8.67 10.45 10.72
C VAL A 19 9.11 9.32 9.77
N VAL A 20 10.27 9.46 9.14
CA VAL A 20 10.84 8.42 8.27
C VAL A 20 11.28 7.19 9.08
N ASP A 21 11.97 7.38 10.20
CA ASP A 21 12.43 6.29 11.05
C ASP A 21 11.26 5.46 11.60
N ASP A 22 10.17 6.10 12.00
CA ASP A 22 8.97 5.41 12.50
C ASP A 22 8.27 4.63 11.38
N ARG A 23 8.16 5.22 10.18
CA ARG A 23 7.66 4.50 8.99
C ARG A 23 8.53 3.29 8.64
N LEU A 24 9.86 3.40 8.76
CA LEU A 24 10.78 2.27 8.54
C LEU A 24 10.62 1.17 9.59
N LYS A 25 10.33 1.51 10.85
CA LYS A 25 10.01 0.51 11.89
C LYS A 25 8.71 -0.22 11.58
N GLU A 26 7.69 0.49 11.10
CA GLU A 26 6.42 -0.11 10.67
C GLU A 26 6.65 -1.14 9.55
N PHE A 27 7.43 -0.80 8.51
CA PHE A 27 7.75 -1.73 7.43
C PHE A 27 8.51 -2.97 7.93
N LYS A 28 9.49 -2.80 8.84
CA LYS A 28 10.20 -3.93 9.45
C LYS A 28 9.29 -4.83 10.28
N ARG A 29 8.29 -4.26 10.95
CA ARG A 29 7.31 -5.04 11.72
C ARG A 29 6.43 -5.88 10.79
N ILE A 30 5.89 -5.27 9.73
CA ILE A 30 5.05 -5.98 8.75
C ILE A 30 5.83 -7.07 8.04
N GLY A 31 7.08 -6.81 7.63
CA GLY A 31 7.93 -7.82 6.99
C GLY A 31 8.36 -8.98 7.89
N ARG A 32 8.12 -8.89 9.21
CA ARG A 32 8.28 -9.99 10.18
C ARG A 32 6.93 -10.56 10.64
N GLY A 33 5.84 -10.06 10.08
CA GLY A 33 4.47 -10.47 10.38
C GLY A 33 4.10 -11.77 9.66
N SER A 34 2.81 -12.06 9.60
CA SER A 34 2.30 -13.22 8.88
C SER A 34 2.27 -13.00 7.37
N ASP A 35 2.17 -14.09 6.59
CA ASP A 35 2.04 -14.03 5.14
C ASP A 35 0.80 -13.23 4.73
N GLU A 36 -0.28 -13.29 5.52
CA GLU A 36 -1.48 -12.47 5.32
C GLU A 36 -1.22 -10.97 5.50
N GLU A 37 -0.40 -10.57 6.48
CA GLU A 37 0.00 -9.17 6.66
C GLU A 37 0.84 -8.69 5.46
N VAL A 38 1.80 -9.51 5.02
CA VAL A 38 2.64 -9.20 3.85
C VAL A 38 1.81 -9.16 2.57
N PHE A 39 0.85 -10.07 2.40
CA PHE A 39 -0.06 -10.10 1.26
C PHE A 39 -0.92 -8.84 1.17
N LYS A 40 -1.39 -8.32 2.31
CA LYS A 40 -2.12 -7.04 2.36
C LYS A 40 -1.26 -5.86 1.90
N GLU A 41 0.05 -5.88 2.13
CA GLU A 41 0.99 -4.88 1.57
C GLU A 41 1.26 -5.08 0.07
N LEU A 42 1.32 -6.33 -0.41
CA LEU A 42 1.37 -6.60 -1.84
C LEU A 42 0.13 -6.03 -2.55
N CYS A 43 -1.06 -6.21 -1.97
CA CYS A 43 -2.30 -5.62 -2.49
C CYS A 43 -2.23 -4.09 -2.53
N PHE A 44 -1.71 -3.45 -1.48
CA PHE A 44 -1.47 -2.00 -1.47
C PHE A 44 -0.54 -1.57 -2.62
N CYS A 45 0.56 -2.30 -2.87
CA CYS A 45 1.47 -2.02 -3.98
C CYS A 45 0.77 -2.15 -5.34
N ILE A 46 0.00 -3.21 -5.55
CA ILE A 46 -0.78 -3.45 -6.79
C ILE A 46 -1.76 -2.30 -7.05
N LEU A 47 -2.46 -1.83 -6.01
CA LEU A 47 -3.40 -0.71 -6.12
C LEU A 47 -2.70 0.60 -6.44
N THR A 48 -1.53 0.84 -5.84
CA THR A 48 -0.81 2.12 -5.95
C THR A 48 -0.14 2.32 -7.32
N ALA A 49 0.04 1.25 -8.12
CA ALA A 49 0.56 1.37 -9.48
C ALA A 49 -0.30 2.33 -10.32
N ASN A 50 0.29 3.47 -10.72
CA ASN A 50 -0.42 4.58 -11.36
C ASN A 50 -1.67 5.03 -10.56
N PHE A 51 -1.57 5.12 -9.24
CA PHE A 51 -2.64 5.62 -8.36
C PHE A 51 -2.06 6.34 -7.13
N ASN A 52 -2.91 7.04 -6.39
CA ASN A 52 -2.48 7.85 -5.25
C ASN A 52 -2.28 6.97 -4.00
N ALA A 53 -1.10 7.07 -3.38
CA ALA A 53 -0.74 6.28 -2.20
C ALA A 53 -1.67 6.52 -0.99
N GLU A 54 -2.07 7.77 -0.73
CA GLU A 54 -3.02 8.09 0.35
C GLU A 54 -4.37 7.41 0.15
N ARG A 55 -4.90 7.42 -1.08
CA ARG A 55 -6.14 6.71 -1.42
C ARG A 55 -5.97 5.20 -1.32
N SER A 56 -4.86 4.65 -1.78
CA SER A 56 -4.55 3.23 -1.61
C SER A 56 -4.48 2.82 -0.15
N ILE A 57 -3.88 3.64 0.74
CA ILE A 57 -3.87 3.40 2.19
C ILE A 57 -5.29 3.36 2.75
N ARG A 58 -6.18 4.28 2.32
CA ARG A 58 -7.58 4.28 2.73
C ARG A 58 -8.29 3.01 2.27
N ILE A 59 -8.12 2.62 1.00
CA ILE A 59 -8.68 1.38 0.44
C ILE A 59 -8.17 0.17 1.23
N GLN A 60 -6.87 0.10 1.51
CA GLN A 60 -6.26 -1.00 2.23
C GLN A 60 -6.86 -1.16 3.63
N LYS A 61 -7.08 -0.04 4.34
CA LYS A 61 -7.73 -0.03 5.66
C LYS A 61 -9.19 -0.47 5.61
N VAL A 62 -9.94 -0.05 4.59
CA VAL A 62 -11.37 -0.40 4.47
C VAL A 62 -11.58 -1.84 4.04
N ILE A 63 -10.77 -2.34 3.09
CA ILE A 63 -10.89 -3.71 2.59
C ILE A 63 -10.30 -4.71 3.59
N GLY A 64 -9.11 -4.45 4.13
CA GLY A 64 -8.45 -5.32 5.12
C GLY A 64 -8.39 -6.79 4.67
N ASP A 65 -8.94 -7.68 5.50
CA ASP A 65 -8.98 -9.13 5.20
C ASP A 65 -9.91 -9.49 4.02
N GLY A 66 -10.69 -8.52 3.52
CA GLY A 66 -11.38 -8.63 2.24
C GLY A 66 -10.45 -8.92 1.07
N PHE A 67 -9.16 -8.53 1.15
CA PHE A 67 -8.17 -8.90 0.14
C PHE A 67 -7.91 -10.40 0.07
N LEU A 68 -8.17 -11.13 1.16
CA LEU A 68 -8.00 -12.58 1.25
C LEU A 68 -9.31 -13.31 0.93
N THR A 69 -10.44 -12.74 1.37
CA THR A 69 -11.73 -13.44 1.44
C THR A 69 -12.72 -13.10 0.33
N PHE A 70 -12.71 -11.88 -0.20
CA PHE A 70 -13.70 -11.46 -1.20
C PHE A 70 -13.51 -12.20 -2.52
N SER A 71 -14.62 -12.48 -3.21
CA SER A 71 -14.54 -12.92 -4.61
C SER A 71 -13.92 -11.81 -5.48
N LYS A 72 -13.46 -12.17 -6.69
CA LYS A 72 -12.92 -11.19 -7.64
C LYS A 72 -13.93 -10.08 -7.96
N GLU A 73 -15.19 -10.45 -8.11
CA GLU A 73 -16.30 -9.54 -8.43
C GLU A 73 -16.59 -8.61 -7.26
N MET A 74 -16.66 -9.14 -6.03
CA MET A 74 -16.83 -8.33 -4.82
C MET A 74 -15.67 -7.36 -4.63
N LEU A 75 -14.44 -7.80 -4.89
CA LEU A 75 -13.26 -6.94 -4.79
C LEU A 75 -13.31 -5.82 -5.84
N ALA A 76 -13.67 -6.13 -7.08
CA ALA A 76 -13.84 -5.11 -8.12
C ALA A 76 -14.92 -4.08 -7.74
N GLU A 77 -16.05 -4.52 -7.20
CA GLU A 77 -17.11 -3.61 -6.74
C GLU A 77 -16.60 -2.70 -5.61
N LYS A 78 -15.97 -3.27 -4.58
CA LYS A 78 -15.41 -2.46 -3.48
C LYS A 78 -14.34 -1.48 -3.94
N LEU A 79 -13.49 -1.87 -4.88
CA LEU A 79 -12.52 -0.94 -5.46
C LEU A 79 -13.20 0.19 -6.24
N ARG A 80 -14.31 -0.08 -6.92
CA ARG A 80 -15.10 0.95 -7.63
C ARG A 80 -15.76 1.92 -6.67
N GLU A 81 -16.45 1.39 -5.65
CA GLU A 81 -17.09 2.19 -4.59
C GLU A 81 -16.09 3.11 -3.89
N LEU A 82 -14.86 2.64 -3.68
CA LEU A 82 -13.79 3.40 -3.05
C LEU A 82 -13.01 4.31 -4.02
N GLY A 83 -13.45 4.40 -5.28
CA GLY A 83 -12.96 5.37 -6.26
C GLY A 83 -11.62 4.99 -6.94
N HIS A 84 -11.30 3.70 -7.01
CA HIS A 84 -10.15 3.23 -7.78
C HIS A 84 -10.43 3.33 -9.29
N ARG A 85 -9.46 3.83 -10.07
CA ARG A 85 -9.64 4.07 -11.52
C ARG A 85 -9.74 2.80 -12.38
N TYR A 86 -9.12 1.71 -11.91
CA TYR A 86 -9.04 0.43 -12.62
C TYR A 86 -9.51 -0.74 -11.73
N PRO A 87 -10.78 -0.75 -11.27
CA PRO A 87 -11.22 -1.68 -10.24
C PRO A 87 -11.16 -3.14 -10.68
N THR A 88 -11.62 -3.45 -11.90
CA THR A 88 -11.65 -4.82 -12.43
C THR A 88 -10.25 -5.40 -12.59
N ALA A 89 -9.34 -4.68 -13.25
CA ALA A 89 -7.97 -5.16 -13.49
C ALA A 89 -7.20 -5.34 -12.18
N ARG A 90 -7.33 -4.42 -11.22
CA ARG A 90 -6.66 -4.57 -9.91
C ARG A 90 -7.25 -5.71 -9.09
N ALA A 91 -8.57 -5.90 -9.13
CA ALA A 91 -9.19 -7.04 -8.47
C ALA A 91 -8.71 -8.38 -9.05
N GLU A 92 -8.55 -8.47 -10.36
CA GLU A 92 -7.99 -9.64 -11.03
C GLU A 92 -6.55 -9.92 -10.58
N TYR A 93 -5.67 -8.92 -10.60
CA TYR A 93 -4.29 -9.10 -10.13
C TYR A 93 -4.20 -9.54 -8.67
N ILE A 94 -5.01 -8.94 -7.79
CA ILE A 94 -5.05 -9.33 -6.38
C ILE A 94 -5.57 -10.76 -6.23
N PHE A 95 -6.64 -11.12 -6.95
CA PHE A 95 -7.22 -12.46 -6.89
C PHE A 95 -6.25 -13.54 -7.38
N ASP A 96 -5.55 -13.28 -8.49
CA ASP A 96 -4.54 -14.20 -9.03
C ASP A 96 -3.31 -14.32 -8.12
N ALA A 97 -2.92 -13.24 -7.44
CA ALA A 97 -1.80 -13.26 -6.51
C ALA A 97 -2.03 -14.19 -5.30
N ARG A 98 -3.27 -14.53 -4.95
CA ARG A 98 -3.58 -15.46 -3.84
C ARG A 98 -3.15 -16.91 -4.10
N LYS A 99 -2.82 -17.25 -5.34
CA LYS A 99 -2.50 -18.63 -5.76
C LYS A 99 -1.08 -19.07 -5.39
N TYR A 100 -0.24 -18.16 -4.92
CA TYR A 100 1.18 -18.34 -4.65
C TYR A 100 1.48 -18.02 -3.19
#